data_AF-A0A9Q8VG08-F1
#
_entry.id   AF-A0A9Q8VG08-F1
#
_cell.length_a   1.000
_cell.length_b   1.000
_cell.length_c   1.000
_cell.angle_alpha   90.00
_cell.angle_beta   90.00
_cell.angle_gamma   90.00
#
_symmetry.space_group_name_H-M   'P 1'
#
loop_
_entity.id
_entity.type
_entity.pdbx_description
1 polymer ?
#
loop_
_entity_poly.entity_id
_entity_poly.type
_entity_poly.pdbx_seq_one_letter_code
_entity_poly.pdbx_strand_id
1 'polypeptide(L)'
;MCGATADVVTMSWAEGQRHPFPDFGVNEKCRDFDAILAWHERTRIRDMDKYKGLTVPEGREARPMVSEFHRLFGTYEGTVGREDE
;
A
#
# COMPACT_ATOMS: atom_id res chain seq x y z
N MET A 1 -13.53 16.28 12.13
CA MET A 1 -12.16 15.98 11.62
C MET A 1 -12.22 15.89 10.11
N CYS A 2 -11.23 16.33 9.33
CA CYS A 2 -11.29 16.31 7.84
C CYS A 2 -10.49 15.19 7.16
N GLY A 3 -9.79 14.34 7.93
CA GLY A 3 -8.80 13.40 7.37
C GLY A 3 -9.35 12.07 6.84
N ALA A 4 -10.67 11.87 6.79
CA ALA A 4 -11.24 10.62 6.27
C ALA A 4 -11.59 10.73 4.79
N THR A 5 -11.22 9.71 4.02
CA THR A 5 -11.57 9.59 2.61
C THR A 5 -12.15 8.21 2.30
N ALA A 6 -13.08 8.17 1.34
CA ALA A 6 -13.59 6.95 0.73
C ALA A 6 -13.06 6.80 -0.72
N ASP A 7 -12.09 7.63 -1.11
CA ASP A 7 -11.46 7.54 -2.42
C ASP A 7 -10.62 6.24 -2.51
N VAL A 8 -10.47 5.72 -3.72
CA VAL A 8 -9.71 4.49 -3.96
C VAL A 8 -8.23 4.77 -3.80
N VAL A 9 -7.60 4.16 -2.79
CA VAL A 9 -6.14 4.11 -2.65
C VAL A 9 -5.62 3.00 -3.54
N THR A 10 -4.82 3.36 -4.55
CA THR A 10 -4.24 2.38 -5.46
C THR A 10 -3.09 1.67 -4.77
N MET A 11 -3.13 0.34 -4.72
CA MET A 11 -2.05 -0.46 -4.16
C MET A 11 -1.13 -0.91 -5.31
N SER A 12 0.04 -0.27 -5.43
CA SER A 12 1.01 -0.57 -6.49
C SER A 12 2.09 -1.54 -6.00
N TRP A 13 2.66 -2.33 -6.91
CA TRP A 13 3.90 -3.05 -6.62
C TRP A 13 5.06 -2.07 -6.68
N ALA A 14 5.92 -2.07 -5.68
CA ALA A 14 7.06 -1.16 -5.62
C ALA A 14 8.33 -1.94 -5.27
N GLU A 15 9.45 -1.55 -5.84
CA GLU A 15 10.75 -2.18 -5.57
C GLU A 15 11.11 -2.06 -4.07
N GLY A 16 11.79 -3.09 -3.55
CA GLY A 16 12.11 -3.22 -2.14
C GLY A 16 10.93 -3.53 -1.22
N GLN A 17 9.69 -3.62 -1.74
CA GLN A 17 8.50 -4.00 -0.98
C GLN A 17 8.01 -5.40 -1.37
N ARG A 18 7.64 -6.21 -0.36
CA ARG A 18 7.05 -7.54 -0.57
C ARG A 18 5.55 -7.47 -0.86
N HIS A 19 4.87 -6.56 -0.17
CA HIS A 19 3.43 -6.39 -0.22
C HIS A 19 3.08 -5.14 -1.05
N PRO A 20 1.83 -5.03 -1.53
CA PRO A 20 1.39 -3.85 -2.25
C PRO A 20 1.65 -2.58 -1.42
N PHE A 21 2.19 -1.54 -2.07
CA PHE A 21 2.48 -0.25 -1.45
C PHE A 21 1.38 0.76 -1.81
N PRO A 22 0.80 1.47 -0.83
CA PRO A 22 -0.26 2.43 -1.08
C PRO A 22 0.24 3.68 -1.80
N ASP A 23 -0.44 4.05 -2.88
CA ASP A 23 -0.29 5.35 -3.52
C ASP A 23 -1.19 6.37 -2.82
N PHE A 24 -0.59 7.27 -2.04
CA PHE A 24 -1.30 8.30 -1.29
C PHE A 24 -1.64 9.56 -2.11
N GLY A 25 -1.53 9.50 -3.44
CA GLY A 25 -1.98 10.56 -4.35
C GLY A 25 -3.51 10.72 -4.43
N VAL A 26 -4.19 10.78 -3.28
CA VAL A 26 -5.64 10.93 -3.19
C VAL A 26 -6.05 12.41 -3.25
N ASN A 27 -7.27 12.67 -3.74
CA ASN A 27 -7.82 14.02 -3.77
C ASN A 27 -8.39 14.40 -2.39
N GLU A 28 -7.60 15.11 -1.60
CA GLU A 28 -7.97 15.50 -0.25
C GLU A 28 -9.17 16.47 -0.24
N LYS A 29 -10.34 15.96 0.16
CA LYS A 29 -11.56 16.75 0.35
C LYS A 29 -12.12 16.49 1.74
N CYS A 30 -12.47 17.55 2.47
CA CYS A 30 -13.20 17.44 3.72
C CYS A 30 -14.56 16.75 3.49
N ARG A 31 -14.78 15.66 4.22
CA ARG A 31 -16.02 14.87 4.23
C ARG A 31 -16.43 14.60 5.67
N ASP A 32 -17.63 14.05 5.86
CA ASP A 32 -18.11 13.63 7.19
C ASP A 32 -17.24 12.47 7.70
N PHE A 33 -16.36 12.78 8.64
CA PHE A 33 -15.42 11.82 9.22
C PHE A 33 -16.14 10.72 10.00
N ASP A 34 -17.15 11.06 10.79
CA ASP A 34 -17.83 10.10 11.66
C ASP A 34 -18.62 9.10 10.81
N ALA A 35 -19.24 9.56 9.73
CA ALA A 35 -19.91 8.69 8.78
C ALA A 35 -18.94 7.69 8.11
N ILE A 36 -17.75 8.15 7.69
CA ILE A 36 -16.74 7.28 7.06
C ILE A 36 -16.18 6.29 8.08
N LEU A 37 -15.88 6.73 9.30
CA LEU A 37 -15.39 5.86 10.37
C LEU A 37 -16.42 4.77 10.71
N ALA A 38 -17.69 5.14 10.87
CA ALA A 38 -18.77 4.21 11.16
C ALA A 38 -18.97 3.18 10.03
N TRP A 39 -18.82 3.60 8.77
CA TRP A 39 -18.81 2.68 7.63
C TRP A 39 -17.61 1.75 7.68
N HIS A 40 -16.39 2.28 7.86
CA HIS A 40 -15.15 1.50 7.91
C HIS A 40 -15.18 0.42 9.00
N GLU A 41 -15.58 0.75 10.23
CA GLU A 41 -15.66 -0.22 11.34
C GLU A 41 -16.62 -1.40 11.03
N ARG A 42 -17.70 -1.12 10.29
CA ARG A 42 -18.70 -2.11 9.89
C ARG A 42 -18.26 -2.95 8.70
N THR A 43 -17.53 -2.38 7.74
CA THR A 43 -17.26 -3.01 6.43
C THR A 43 -15.82 -3.47 6.24
N ARG A 44 -14.88 -3.07 7.10
CA ARG A 44 -13.46 -3.43 6.94
C ARG A 44 -13.27 -4.94 6.82
N ILE A 45 -12.47 -5.33 5.85
CA ILE A 45 -12.01 -6.72 5.70
C ILE A 45 -11.07 -7.01 6.88
N ARG A 46 -11.35 -8.07 7.63
CA ARG A 46 -10.57 -8.46 8.83
C ARG A 46 -9.61 -9.62 8.59
N ASP A 47 -9.65 -10.21 7.39
CA ASP A 47 -8.83 -11.36 7.02
C ASP A 47 -7.41 -10.89 6.65
N MET A 48 -6.57 -10.76 7.67
CA MET A 48 -5.19 -10.31 7.50
C MET A 48 -4.30 -11.37 6.86
N ASP A 49 -4.66 -12.65 6.93
CA ASP A 49 -3.86 -13.72 6.35
C ASP A 49 -4.02 -13.76 4.84
N LYS A 50 -5.23 -13.52 4.31
CA LYS A 50 -5.42 -13.26 2.89
C LYS A 50 -4.63 -12.04 2.41
N TYR A 51 -4.59 -10.97 3.20
CA TYR A 51 -3.82 -9.77 2.85
C TYR A 51 -2.32 -10.05 2.77
N LYS A 52 -1.76 -10.79 3.75
CA LYS A 52 -0.34 -11.21 3.74
C LYS A 52 -0.01 -12.09 2.54
N GLY A 53 -0.96 -12.89 2.05
CA GLY A 53 -0.79 -13.71 0.85
C GLY A 53 -0.77 -12.90 -0.46
N LEU A 54 -1.06 -11.61 -0.44
CA LEU A 54 -0.96 -10.75 -1.63
C LEU A 54 0.51 -10.43 -1.89
N THR A 55 1.08 -11.16 -2.85
CA THR A 55 2.41 -10.91 -3.42
C THR A 55 2.28 -10.43 -4.86
N VAL A 56 3.37 -9.95 -5.44
CA VAL A 56 3.43 -9.56 -6.85
C VAL A 56 3.00 -10.76 -7.74
N PRO A 57 2.00 -10.60 -8.63
CA PRO A 57 1.62 -11.64 -9.58
C PRO A 57 2.70 -11.85 -10.64
N GLU A 58 2.75 -13.04 -11.22
CA GLU A 58 3.66 -13.34 -12.32
C GLU A 58 3.46 -12.39 -13.50
N GLY A 59 4.55 -11.89 -14.08
CA GLY A 59 4.54 -10.98 -15.22
C GLY A 59 4.13 -9.52 -14.91
N ARG A 60 3.99 -9.13 -13.63
CA ARG A 60 3.77 -7.73 -13.24
C ARG A 60 5.07 -7.05 -12.85
N GLU A 61 5.36 -5.93 -13.49
CA GLU A 61 6.50 -5.08 -13.13
C GLU A 61 6.21 -4.28 -11.85
N ALA A 62 7.21 -4.22 -10.97
CA ALA A 62 7.20 -3.32 -9.83
C ALA A 62 7.61 -1.91 -10.29
N ARG A 63 7.00 -0.90 -9.68
CA ARG A 63 7.40 0.49 -9.88
C ARG A 63 8.75 0.75 -9.21
N PRO A 64 9.67 1.47 -9.85
CA PRO A 64 10.94 1.82 -9.25
C PRO A 64 10.71 2.65 -7.99
N MET A 65 11.48 2.35 -6.96
CA MET A 65 11.45 3.10 -5.71
C MET A 65 12.57 4.15 -5.71
N VAL A 66 12.44 5.20 -4.91
CA VAL A 66 13.49 6.21 -4.78
C VAL A 66 14.77 5.59 -4.19
N SER A 67 15.93 5.96 -4.71
CA SER A 67 17.23 5.42 -4.27
C SER A 67 17.49 5.58 -2.78
N GLU A 68 16.94 6.63 -2.17
CA GLU A 68 17.02 6.87 -0.73
C GLU A 68 16.29 5.78 0.09
N PHE A 69 15.19 5.24 -0.43
CA PHE A 69 14.51 4.11 0.18
C PHE A 69 15.40 2.86 0.15
N HIS A 70 16.00 2.58 -1.01
CA HIS A 70 16.95 1.47 -1.17
C HIS A 70 18.12 1.57 -0.19
N ARG A 71 18.69 2.78 -0.04
CA ARG A 71 19.76 3.07 0.92
C ARG A 71 19.32 2.84 2.37
N LEU A 72 18.15 3.33 2.75
CA LEU A 72 17.65 3.25 4.13
C LEU A 72 17.29 1.82 4.54
N PHE A 73 16.73 1.05 3.61
CA PHE A 73 16.20 -0.29 3.87
C PHE A 73 17.08 -1.43 3.33
N GLY A 74 18.28 -1.13 2.81
CA GLY A 74 19.23 -2.14 2.34
C GLY A 74 18.78 -2.92 1.10
N THR A 75 17.84 -2.39 0.32
CA THR A 75 17.35 -3.01 -0.91
C THR A 75 18.06 -2.43 -2.14
N TYR A 76 17.89 -3.03 -3.32
CA TYR A 76 18.50 -2.54 -4.56
C TYR A 76 17.48 -2.51 -5.72
N GLU A 77 17.77 -1.72 -6.75
CA GLU A 77 16.92 -1.62 -7.94
C GLU A 77 16.67 -3.02 -8.54
N GLY A 78 15.43 -3.30 -8.91
CA GLY A 78 15.01 -4.61 -9.39
C GLY A 78 14.81 -5.69 -8.32
N THR A 79 14.99 -5.38 -7.02
CA THR A 79 14.49 -6.28 -5.96
C THR A 79 13.00 -6.10 -5.77
N VAL A 80 12.24 -7.18 -5.93
CA VAL A 80 10.86 -7.26 -5.44
C VAL A 80 10.84 -8.31 -4.35
N GLY A 81 10.75 -7.87 -3.09
CA GLY A 81 10.61 -8.76 -1.94
C GLY A 81 11.74 -9.78 -1.74
N ARG A 82 13.02 -9.36 -1.88
CA ARG A 82 14.16 -10.24 -1.57
C ARG A 82 14.14 -10.65 -0.10
N GLU A 83 14.14 -11.96 0.17
CA GLU A 83 14.48 -12.50 1.47
C GLU A 83 16.00 -12.40 1.63
N ASP A 84 16.46 -11.48 2.48
CA ASP A 84 17.78 -11.61 3.05
C ASP A 84 17.68 -12.72 4.11
N GLU A 85 18.22 -13.89 3.78
CA GLU A 85 18.51 -14.98 4.73
C GLU A 85 19.55 -14.52 5.77
#